data_AF-N9QGI5-F1
#
_entry.id   AF-N9QGI5-F1
#
_cell.length_a   1.000
_cell.length_b   1.000
_cell.length_c   1.000
_cell.angle_alpha   90.00
_cell.angle_beta   90.00
_cell.angle_gamma   90.00
#
_symmetry.space_group_name_H-M   'P 1'
#
loop_
_entity.id
_entity.type
_entity.pdbx_description
1 polymer ?
#
loop_
_entity_poly.entity_id
_entity_poly.type
_entity_poly.pdbx_seq_one_letter_code
_entity_poly.pdbx_strand_id
1 'polypeptide(L)' 'MKIKYLKMTHDSNIGDVKEIPDFQANVLLKIGIAEVYTEPKKASPRAKKKIKPKNRM' A
#
# COMPACT_ATOMS: atom_id res chain seq x y z
N MET A 1 -6.92 7.41 8.94
CA MET A 1 -6.88 5.93 8.83
C MET A 1 -5.79 5.49 7.85
N LYS A 2 -5.15 4.34 8.11
CA LYS A 2 -4.24 3.70 7.14
C LYS A 2 -5.02 2.77 6.23
N ILE A 3 -4.81 2.91 4.92
CA ILE A 3 -5.40 2.06 3.90
C ILE A 3 -4.34 1.50 2.98
N LYS A 4 -4.63 0.34 2.39
CA LYS A 4 -3.85 -0.28 1.33
C LYS A 4 -4.62 -0.18 0.03
N TYR A 5 -4.04 0.45 -0.98
CA TYR A 5 -4.66 0.54 -2.30
C TYR A 5 -4.72 -0.83 -2.96
N LEU A 6 -5.90 -1.22 -3.42
CA LEU A 6 -6.11 -2.41 -4.23
C LEU A 6 -6.07 -2.11 -5.73
N LYS A 7 -6.29 -0.85 -6.10
CA LYS A 7 -6.29 -0.38 -7.49
C LYS A 7 -5.29 0.76 -7.66
N MET A 8 -4.77 0.91 -8.87
CA MET A 8 -3.97 2.09 -9.22
C MET A 8 -4.87 3.32 -9.21
N THR A 9 -4.40 4.38 -8.57
CA THR A 9 -5.02 5.70 -8.55
C THR A 9 -4.02 6.71 -9.11
N HIS A 10 -4.47 7.92 -9.39
CA HIS A 10 -3.59 8.99 -9.89
C HIS A 10 -2.37 9.23 -8.98
N ASP A 11 -2.53 9.04 -7.66
CA ASP A 11 -1.49 9.32 -6.67
C ASP A 11 -0.81 8.07 -6.08
N SER A 12 -1.31 6.86 -6.36
CA SER A 12 -0.85 5.63 -5.69
C SER A 12 -0.97 4.38 -6.54
N ASN A 13 -0.08 3.43 -6.28
CA ASN A 13 -0.05 2.13 -6.94
C ASN A 13 -0.75 1.04 -6.10
N ILE A 14 -1.06 -0.09 -6.74
CA ILE A 14 -1.61 -1.26 -6.05
C ILE A 14 -0.61 -1.77 -5.01
N GLY A 15 -1.10 -2.01 -3.79
CA GLY A 15 -0.33 -2.45 -2.64
C GLY A 15 0.36 -1.34 -1.86
N ASP A 16 0.24 -0.09 -2.32
CA ASP A 16 0.73 1.07 -1.60
C ASP A 16 -0.10 1.31 -0.34
N VAL A 17 0.56 1.69 0.76
CA VAL A 17 -0.09 1.97 2.03
C VAL A 17 0.02 3.46 2.31
N LYS A 18 -1.12 4.13 2.44
CA LYS A 18 -1.17 5.55 2.81
C LYS A 18 -2.02 5.76 4.04
N GLU A 19 -1.59 6.76 4.79
CA GLU A 19 -2.39 7.34 5.85
C GLU A 19 -3.13 8.55 5.29
N ILE A 20 -4.45 8.48 5.29
CA ILE A 20 -5.33 9.51 4.75
C ILE A 20 -6.46 9.83 5.74
N PRO A 21 -7.17 10.96 5.58
CA PRO A 21 -8.29 11.31 6.42
C PRO A 21 -9.39 10.25 6.39
N ASP A 22 -10.07 10.04 7.52
CA ASP A 22 -11.06 8.98 7.69
C ASP A 22 -12.23 9.11 6.71
N PHE A 23 -12.62 10.34 6.35
CA PHE A 23 -13.62 10.59 5.33
C PHE A 23 -13.20 10.05 3.97
N GLN A 24 -11.97 10.34 3.52
CA GLN A 24 -11.46 9.83 2.24
C GLN A 24 -11.25 8.32 2.28
N ALA A 25 -10.72 7.78 3.39
CA ALA A 25 -10.58 6.35 3.60
C ALA A 25 -11.93 5.65 3.47
N ASN A 26 -12.97 6.13 4.15
CA ASN A 26 -14.30 5.55 4.08
C ASN A 26 -14.89 5.53 2.67
N VAL A 27 -14.66 6.58 1.88
CA VAL A 27 -15.08 6.59 0.47
C VAL A 27 -14.31 5.52 -0.32
N LEU A 28 -12.97 5.47 -0.21
CA LEU A 28 -12.12 4.51 -0.94
C LEU A 28 -12.39 3.04 -0.56
N LEU A 29 -12.71 2.79 0.71
CA LEU A 29 -13.12 1.49 1.23
C LEU A 29 -14.48 1.08 0.66
N LYS A 30 -15.47 1.98 0.67
CA LYS A 30 -16.83 1.71 0.17
C LYS A 30 -16.88 1.40 -1.32
N ILE A 31 -16.03 2.05 -2.12
CA ILE A 31 -15.95 1.81 -3.57
C ILE A 31 -15.00 0.65 -3.95
N GLY A 32 -14.38 -0.01 -2.96
CA GLY A 32 -13.49 -1.14 -3.19
C GLY A 32 -12.21 -0.78 -3.97
N ILE A 33 -11.71 0.45 -3.81
CA ILE A 33 -10.40 0.88 -4.33
C ILE A 33 -9.29 0.59 -3.34
N ALA A 34 -9.60 0.55 -2.05
CA ALA A 34 -8.65 0.29 -0.99
C ALA A 34 -9.25 -0.59 0.12
N GLU A 35 -8.39 -1.11 0.98
CA GLU A 35 -8.74 -1.88 2.18
C GLU A 35 -8.11 -1.27 3.43
N VAL A 36 -8.70 -1.53 4.60
CA VAL A 36 -8.16 -1.05 5.87
C VAL A 36 -6.82 -1.75 6.08
N TYR A 37 -5.76 -0.97 6.24
CA TYR A 37 -4.45 -1.50 6.54
C TYR A 37 -4.21 -1.44 8.04
N THR A 38 -4.42 -2.55 8.72
CA THR A 38 -3.90 -2.74 10.08
C THR A 38 -2.46 -3.21 9.98
N GLU A 39 -1.52 -2.43 10.53
CA GLU A 39 -0.14 -2.88 10.62
C GLU A 39 -0.09 -4.26 11.29
N PRO A 40 0.48 -5.29 10.63
CA PRO A 40 0.69 -6.56 11.30
C PRO A 40 1.68 -6.31 12.44
N LYS A 41 1.18 -6.32 13.68
CA LYS A 41 2.01 -6.31 14.89
C LYS A 41 2.79 -7.63 14.95
N LYS A 42 3.92 -7.70 14.23
CA LYS A 42 5.23 -8.15 14.71
C LYS A 42 6.22 -8.38 13.56
N ALA A 43 7.39 -7.74 13.74
CA ALA A 43 8.73 -8.13 13.30
C ALA A 43 9.06 -8.08 11.80
N SER A 44 9.70 -6.98 11.38
CA SER A 44 11.12 -6.97 10.93
C SER A 44 11.39 -5.99 9.78
N PRO A 45 12.57 -5.35 9.76
CA PRO A 45 12.92 -4.33 8.79
C PRO A 45 13.23 -4.98 7.45
N ARG A 46 12.34 -4.85 6.47
CA ARG A 46 12.71 -5.06 5.07
C ARG A 46 12.58 -3.75 4.31
N ALA A 47 13.51 -2.85 4.65
CA ALA A 47 14.07 -1.95 3.67
C ALA A 47 14.51 -2.74 2.43
N LYS A 48 14.43 -2.05 1.28
CA LYS A 48 14.96 -2.41 -0.05
C LYS A 48 13.99 -3.13 -1.00
N LYS A 49 13.07 -2.35 -1.58
CA LYS A 49 12.92 -2.37 -3.05
C LYS A 49 14.17 -1.72 -3.67
N LYS A 50 15.18 -2.53 -4.01
CA LYS A 50 16.10 -2.26 -5.12
C LYS A 50 16.23 -3.55 -5.96
N ILE A 51 15.36 -3.64 -6.96
CA ILE A 51 15.60 -4.05 -8.35
C ILE A 51 17.12 -4.11 -8.67
N LYS A 52 17.75 -5.13 -9.27
CA LYS A 52 17.42 -6.03 -10.39
C LYS A 52 18.26 -7.35 -10.29
N PRO A 53 17.79 -8.51 -10.78
CA PRO A 53 18.67 -9.63 -11.10
C PRO A 53 19.13 -9.52 -12.56
N LYS A 54 20.44 -9.63 -12.84
CA LYS A 54 20.95 -10.33 -14.04
C LYS A 54 22.46 -10.53 -13.96
N ASN A 55 22.87 -11.70 -13.50
CA ASN A 55 24.15 -12.29 -13.89
C ASN A 55 24.11 -12.54 -15.41
N ARG A 56 25.14 -12.11 -16.15
CA ARG A 56 25.55 -12.79 -17.38
C ARG A 56 27.02 -12.48 -17.68
N MET A 57 27.83 -13.53 -17.54
CA MET A 57 29.15 -13.81 -18.14
C MET A 57 30.30 -12.89 -17.78
#